data_AF-A0A3D5KP54-F1
#
_entry.id   AF-A0A3D5KP54-F1
#
_cell.length_a   1.000
_cell.length_b   1.000
_cell.length_c   1.000
_cell.angle_alpha   90.00
_cell.angle_beta   90.00
_cell.angle_gamma   90.00
#
_symmetry.space_group_name_H-M   'P 1'
#
loop_
_entity.id
_entity.type
_entity.pdbx_description
1 polymer ?
#
loop_
_entity_poly.entity_id
_entity_poly.type
_entity_poly.pdbx_seq_one_letter_code
_entity_poly.pdbx_strand_id
1 'polypeptide(L)'
;MFSKYWQVIRDDSKKTFEICGQETNTNLFTNTTAGMQKVGMNVTCLTLPVTNKTAAKENVKIVGYTKEDGLYERLTKQYRDIMMRSVDDW
;
A
#
# COMPACT_ATOMS: atom_id res chain seq x y z
N MET A 1 13.16 18.77 2.54
CA MET A 1 12.48 17.65 1.86
C MET A 1 13.37 16.42 2.03
N PHE A 2 12.88 15.32 2.61
CA PHE A 2 13.70 14.10 2.72
C PHE A 2 13.98 13.53 1.33
N SER A 3 15.16 12.95 1.14
CA SER A 3 15.63 12.44 -0.16
C SER A 3 15.12 11.04 -0.49
N LYS A 4 14.65 10.28 0.51
CA LYS A 4 14.13 8.91 0.37
C LYS A 4 12.97 8.66 1.33
N TYR A 5 11.94 7.99 0.86
CA TYR A 5 10.79 7.56 1.65
C TYR A 5 10.47 6.10 1.35
N TRP A 6 9.92 5.42 2.35
CA TRP A 6 9.25 4.14 2.18
C TRP A 6 7.82 4.37 1.71
N GLN A 7 7.44 3.70 0.64
CA GLN A 7 6.05 3.53 0.28
C GLN A 7 5.46 2.37 1.07
N VAL A 8 4.36 2.65 1.76
CA VAL A 8 3.66 1.68 2.58
C VAL A 8 2.22 1.62 2.14
N ILE A 9 1.70 0.42 1.93
CA ILE A 9 0.28 0.16 1.78
C ILE A 9 -0.26 -0.50 3.05
N ARG A 10 -1.49 -0.15 3.43
CA ARG A 10 -2.21 -0.72 4.55
C ARG A 10 -3.57 -1.23 4.08
N ASP A 11 -3.95 -2.40 4.57
CA ASP A 11 -5.31 -2.91 4.55
C ASP A 11 -5.93 -2.61 5.92
N ASP A 12 -6.76 -1.57 5.96
CA ASP A 12 -7.33 -1.05 7.20
C ASP A 12 -8.44 -1.94 7.76
N SER A 13 -8.99 -2.84 6.93
CA SER A 13 -9.95 -3.86 7.34
C SER A 13 -9.27 -5.00 8.09
N LYS A 14 -8.12 -5.46 7.60
CA LYS A 14 -7.37 -6.56 8.23
C LYS A 14 -6.30 -6.10 9.21
N LYS A 15 -6.07 -4.78 9.31
CA LYS A 15 -4.97 -4.19 10.07
C LYS A 15 -3.63 -4.80 9.67
N THR A 16 -3.41 -4.94 8.36
CA THR A 16 -2.12 -5.40 7.82
C THR A 16 -1.44 -4.31 7.02
N PHE A 17 -0.11 -4.37 6.95
CA PHE A 17 0.68 -3.41 6.17
C PHE A 17 1.84 -4.08 5.45
N GLU A 18 2.27 -3.46 4.38
CA GLU A 18 3.47 -3.82 3.64
C GLU A 18 4.22 -2.58 3.20
N ILE A 19 5.54 -2.70 3.18
CA ILE A 19 6.43 -1.68 2.64
C ILE A 19 6.78 -2.10 1.21
N CYS A 20 6.25 -1.39 0.23
CA CYS A 20 6.36 -1.76 -1.19
C CYS A 20 7.72 -1.39 -1.80
N GLY A 21 8.44 -0.40 -1.25
CA GLY A 21 9.78 -0.04 -1.72
C GLY A 21 10.29 1.31 -1.22
N GLN A 22 11.57 1.60 -1.49
CA GLN A 22 12.15 2.93 -1.34
C GLN A 22 11.99 3.67 -2.66
N GLU A 23 11.23 4.76 -2.66
CA GLU A 23 10.88 5.47 -3.88
C GLU A 23 10.96 6.98 -3.63
N THR A 24 11.43 7.72 -4.63
CA THR A 24 11.60 9.19 -4.53
C THR A 24 10.28 9.95 -4.72
N ASN A 25 9.22 9.27 -5.22
CA ASN A 25 7.80 9.64 -5.30
C ASN A 25 7.23 9.13 -6.64
N THR A 26 6.57 7.98 -6.64
CA THR A 26 5.83 7.49 -7.83
C THR A 26 4.34 7.74 -7.70
N ASN A 27 3.81 8.55 -8.63
CA ASN A 27 2.37 8.76 -8.82
C ASN A 27 1.61 7.44 -9.08
N LEU A 28 2.30 6.40 -9.56
CA LEU A 28 1.69 5.10 -9.82
C LEU A 28 1.13 4.45 -8.56
N PHE A 29 1.89 4.47 -7.46
CA PHE A 29 1.49 3.84 -6.20
C PHE A 29 0.27 4.52 -5.57
N THR A 30 0.30 5.85 -5.52
CA THR A 30 -0.80 6.67 -4.98
C THR A 30 -2.04 6.58 -5.86
N ASN A 31 -1.90 6.63 -7.19
CA ASN A 31 -3.02 6.46 -8.12
C ASN A 31 -3.66 5.08 -8.03
N THR A 32 -2.84 4.03 -7.90
CA THR A 32 -3.33 2.65 -7.75
C THR A 32 -4.12 2.50 -6.44
N THR A 33 -3.58 3.01 -5.33
CA THR A 33 -4.27 3.00 -4.02
C THR A 33 -5.58 3.80 -4.08
N ALA A 34 -5.58 4.96 -4.74
CA ALA A 34 -6.80 5.75 -4.94
C ALA A 34 -7.85 5.01 -5.79
N GLY A 35 -7.43 4.24 -6.80
CA GLY A 35 -8.31 3.35 -7.56
C GLY A 35 -8.96 2.27 -6.69
N MET A 36 -8.15 1.60 -5.85
CA MET A 36 -8.65 0.60 -4.89
C MET A 36 -9.70 1.19 -3.93
N GLN A 37 -9.45 2.39 -3.40
CA GLN A 37 -10.39 3.09 -2.52
C GLN A 37 -11.71 3.40 -3.24
N LYS A 38 -11.65 3.85 -4.50
CA LYS A 38 -12.83 4.19 -5.31
C LYS A 38 -13.76 3.00 -5.53
N VAL A 39 -13.22 1.79 -5.63
CA VAL A 39 -14.02 0.56 -5.77
C VAL A 39 -14.45 -0.02 -4.41
N GLY A 40 -14.29 0.73 -3.32
CA GLY A 40 -14.76 0.35 -1.99
C GLY A 40 -13.78 -0.50 -1.17
N MET A 41 -12.53 -0.67 -1.61
CA MET A 41 -11.52 -1.34 -0.78
C MET A 41 -11.04 -0.43 0.35
N ASN A 42 -10.97 -0.96 1.56
CA ASN A 42 -10.52 -0.23 2.74
C ASN A 42 -8.98 -0.26 2.85
N VAL A 43 -8.33 0.48 1.97
CA VAL A 43 -6.87 0.57 1.90
C VAL A 43 -6.39 1.99 2.06
N THR A 44 -5.20 2.17 2.63
CA THR A 44 -4.53 3.48 2.69
C THR A 44 -3.05 3.36 2.35
N CYS A 45 -2.51 4.41 1.73
CA CYS A 45 -1.07 4.54 1.48
C CYS A 45 -0.43 5.54 2.44
N LEU A 46 0.81 5.28 2.84
CA LEU A 46 1.63 6.17 3.65
C LEU A 46 3.01 6.32 3.03
N THR A 47 3.60 7.49 3.20
CA THR A 47 5.01 7.75 2.90
C THR A 47 5.76 7.97 4.22
N LEU A 48 6.66 7.06 4.57
CA LEU A 48 7.47 7.17 5.79
C LEU A 48 8.88 7.62 5.43
N PRO A 49 9.45 8.64 6.08
CA PRO A 49 10.82 9.05 5.80
C PRO A 49 11.80 7.92 6.15
N VAL A 50 12.77 7.68 5.26
CA VAL A 50 13.89 6.81 5.56
C VAL A 50 14.82 7.57 6.50
N THR A 51 14.93 7.11 7.73
CA THR A 51 15.85 7.63 8.76
C THR A 51 16.84 6.54 9.15
N ASN A 52 17.88 6.85 9.93
CA ASN A 52 18.83 5.84 10.40
C ASN A 52 18.15 4.68 11.15
N LYS A 53 17.03 4.93 11.85
CA LYS A 53 16.26 3.89 12.56
C LYS A 53 15.38 3.05 11.65
N THR A 54 15.00 3.58 10.49
CA THR A 54 14.14 2.94 9.50
C THR A 54 14.88 2.64 8.20
N ALA A 55 16.21 2.56 8.24
CA ALA A 55 17.04 2.36 7.04
C ALA A 55 16.77 1.00 6.37
N ALA A 56 16.42 -0.01 7.17
CA ALA A 56 16.03 -1.34 6.73
C ALA A 56 14.50 -1.50 6.78
N LYS A 57 13.92 -2.19 5.79
CA LYS A 57 12.46 -2.42 5.66
C LYS A 57 11.90 -3.14 6.89
N GLU A 58 12.69 -4.02 7.50
CA GLU A 58 12.33 -4.85 8.65
C GLU A 58 12.18 -4.04 9.93
N ASN A 59 12.83 -2.87 10.01
CA ASN A 59 12.81 -2.01 11.20
C ASN A 59 11.61 -1.07 11.22
N VAL A 60 10.87 -0.97 10.12
CA VAL A 60 9.66 -0.15 10.04
C VAL A 60 8.51 -0.89 10.72
N LYS A 61 7.96 -0.28 11.76
CA LYS A 61 6.79 -0.76 12.49
C LYS A 61 5.67 0.25 12.40
N ILE A 62 4.45 -0.22 12.19
CA ILE A 62 3.25 0.60 12.19
C ILE A 62 2.38 0.14 13.35
N VAL A 63 2.15 1.04 14.29
CA VAL A 63 1.38 0.74 15.51
C VAL A 63 -0.03 0.29 15.14
N GLY A 64 -0.45 -0.86 15.65
CA GLY A 64 -1.78 -1.42 15.39
C GLY A 64 -1.92 -2.14 14.06
N TYR A 65 -0.82 -2.38 13.32
CA TYR A 65 -0.82 -3.15 12.09
C TYR A 65 0.21 -4.28 12.12
N THR A 66 -0.15 -5.41 11.53
CA THR A 66 0.72 -6.56 11.35
C THR A 66 1.37 -6.52 9.96
N LYS A 67 2.67 -6.79 9.88
CA LYS A 67 3.34 -6.87 8.59
C LYS A 67 2.85 -8.10 7.82
N GLU A 68 2.44 -7.91 6.57
CA GLU A 68 2.02 -8.97 5.65
C GLU A 68 2.88 -8.86 4.39
N ASP A 69 3.75 -9.84 4.14
CA ASP A 69 4.52 -9.89 2.91
C ASP A 69 3.60 -10.35 1.76
N GLY A 70 3.61 -9.64 0.63
CA GLY A 70 2.73 -9.93 -0.50
C GLY A 70 1.34 -9.27 -0.44
N LEU A 71 1.14 -8.32 0.48
CA LEU A 71 -0.10 -7.58 0.65
C LEU A 71 -0.44 -6.78 -0.60
N TYR A 72 0.53 -6.11 -1.20
CA TYR A 72 0.32 -5.28 -2.39
C TYR A 72 -0.15 -6.12 -3.58
N GLU A 73 0.44 -7.31 -3.80
CA GLU A 73 -0.03 -8.25 -4.81
C GLU A 73 -1.45 -8.74 -4.50
N ARG A 74 -1.76 -9.07 -3.24
CA ARG A 74 -3.10 -9.49 -2.83
C ARG A 74 -4.14 -8.40 -3.11
N LEU A 75 -3.87 -7.16 -2.72
CA LEU A 75 -4.77 -6.03 -2.93
C LEU A 75 -4.91 -5.72 -4.43
N THR A 76 -3.82 -5.78 -5.19
CA THR A 76 -3.86 -5.60 -6.65
C THR A 76 -4.71 -6.66 -7.33
N LYS A 77 -4.64 -7.92 -6.88
CA LYS A 77 -5.48 -9.00 -7.38
C LYS A 77 -6.95 -8.74 -7.07
N GLN A 78 -7.28 -8.39 -5.82
CA GLN A 78 -8.65 -8.04 -5.43
C GLN A 78 -9.21 -6.88 -6.25
N TYR A 79 -8.39 -5.85 -6.48
CA TYR A 79 -8.76 -4.71 -7.30
C TYR A 79 -9.11 -5.13 -8.73
N ARG A 80 -8.27 -5.98 -9.36
CA ARG A 80 -8.53 -6.51 -10.70
C ARG A 80 -9.81 -7.35 -10.74
N ASP A 81 -10.03 -8.20 -9.74
CA ASP A 81 -11.22 -9.06 -9.66
C ASP A 81 -12.51 -8.21 -9.55
N ILE A 82 -12.49 -7.13 -8.76
CA ILE A 82 -13.64 -6.20 -8.65
C ILE A 82 -13.87 -5.47 -9.98
N MET A 83 -12.81 -4.96 -10.60
CA MET A 83 -12.91 -4.27 -11.89
C MET A 83 -13.46 -5.18 -12.99
N MET A 84 -13.04 -6.45 -13.06
CA MET A 84 -13.58 -7.42 -14.02
C MET A 84 -15.07 -7.69 -13.80
N ARG A 85 -15.50 -7.92 -12.56
CA ARG A 85 -16.93 -8.10 -12.24
C ARG A 85 -17.78 -6.90 -12.63
N SER A 86 -17.28 -5.69 -12.42
CA SER A 86 -18.00 -4.47 -12.80
C SER A 86 -18.19 -4.29 -14.30
N VAL A 87 -17.38 -4.96 -15.13
CA VAL A 87 -17.51 -4.97 -16.59
C VAL A 87 -18.54 -6.00 -17.05
N ASP A 88 -18.66 -7.14 -16.36
CA ASP A 88 -19.64 -8.19 -16.69
C ASP A 88 -21.08 -7.82 -16.26
N ASP A 89 -21.24 -6.91 -15.29
CA ASP A 89 -22.54 -6.41 -14.81
C ASP A 89 -23.13 -5.27 -15.68
N TRP A 90 -22.53 -4.95 -16.84
CA TRP A 90 -22.98 -3.94 -17.81
C TRP A 90 -23.43 -4.57 -19.14
#